data_AF-A0A936SUV9-F1
#
_entry.id   AF-A0A936SUV9-F1
#
_cell.length_a   1.000
_cell.length_b   1.000
_cell.length_c   1.000
_cell.angle_alpha   90.00
_cell.angle_beta   90.00
_cell.angle_gamma   90.00
#
_symmetry.space_group_name_H-M   'P 1'
#
loop_
_entity.id
_entity.type
_entity.pdbx_description
1 polymer ?
#
loop_
_entity_poly.entity_id
_entity_poly.type
_entity_poly.pdbx_seq_one_letter_code
_entity_poly.pdbx_strand_id
1 'polypeptide(L)'
;MMKAQPSKRRTKNTPVISKGSQVEKYSPPETVTPQRHQMFDDLHARITVRAYYLYMERGRREGCAEEDWLDAEREILNRTFPV
;
A
#
# COMPACT_ATOMS: atom_id res chain seq x y z
N MET A 1 -44.19 10.40 -30.14
CA MET A 1 -44.98 9.89 -28.99
C MET A 1 -44.28 10.27 -27.70
N MET A 2 -45.03 10.77 -26.71
CA MET A 2 -44.52 11.20 -25.41
C MET A 2 -44.60 10.06 -24.38
N LYS A 3 -43.80 10.20 -23.32
CA LYS A 3 -44.00 9.82 -21.90
C LYS A 3 -43.06 8.77 -21.33
N ALA A 4 -42.51 9.17 -20.19
CA ALA A 4 -41.64 8.46 -19.28
C ALA A 4 -42.34 7.31 -18.55
N GLN A 5 -41.54 6.37 -18.04
CA GLN A 5 -41.93 5.47 -16.95
C GLN A 5 -40.95 5.57 -15.77
N PRO A 6 -41.46 5.68 -14.53
CA PRO A 6 -40.67 5.72 -13.30
C PRO A 6 -40.68 4.37 -12.54
N SER A 7 -39.83 4.33 -11.51
CA SER A 7 -40.06 3.74 -10.18
C SER A 7 -39.65 2.28 -9.86
N LYS A 8 -38.73 2.24 -8.87
CA LYS A 8 -38.67 1.36 -7.68
C LYS A 8 -38.00 -0.01 -7.82
N ARG A 9 -36.85 -0.15 -7.15
CA ARG A 9 -36.70 -1.06 -5.99
C ARG A 9 -35.57 -0.58 -5.07
N ARG A 10 -35.88 -0.61 -3.77
CA ARG A 10 -35.10 -0.19 -2.59
C ARG A 10 -34.72 -1.47 -1.84
N THR A 11 -33.49 -1.52 -1.31
CA THR A 11 -33.03 -2.05 0.01
C THR A 11 -31.50 -2.16 -0.08
N LYS A 12 -30.66 -1.24 0.42
CA LYS A 12 -30.39 -0.82 1.82
C LYS A 12 -30.01 -1.99 2.75
N ASN A 13 -28.79 -2.50 2.58
CA ASN A 13 -28.14 -3.34 3.59
C ASN A 13 -27.11 -2.50 4.33
N THR A 14 -27.46 -2.13 5.56
CA THR A 14 -26.56 -1.57 6.56
C THR A 14 -25.74 -2.71 7.17
N PRO A 15 -24.51 -2.42 7.62
CA PRO A 15 -24.18 -2.78 8.99
C PRO A 15 -23.91 -1.51 9.78
N VAL A 16 -24.76 -1.29 10.77
CA VAL A 16 -24.59 -0.28 11.82
C VAL A 16 -23.40 -0.73 12.65
N ILE A 17 -22.23 -0.11 12.45
CA ILE A 17 -21.10 -0.31 13.34
C ILE A 17 -21.40 0.50 14.60
N SER A 18 -21.84 -0.26 15.61
CA SER A 18 -22.15 0.16 16.96
C SER A 18 -20.93 0.82 17.62
N LYS A 19 -21.12 2.04 18.13
CA LYS A 19 -20.19 2.65 19.08
C LYS A 19 -20.46 2.04 20.46
N GLY A 20 -19.52 1.26 20.96
CA GLY A 20 -19.44 0.84 22.36
C GLY A 20 -18.15 1.34 22.98
N SER A 21 -18.29 2.24 23.97
CA SER A 21 -17.25 2.63 24.92
C SER A 21 -16.76 1.42 25.72
N GLN A 22 -15.46 1.37 26.06
CA GLN A 22 -14.95 1.77 27.39
C GLN A 22 -13.66 0.98 27.76
N VAL A 23 -12.60 1.76 28.00
CA VAL A 23 -11.50 1.62 28.99
C VAL A 23 -10.58 0.38 29.04
N GLU A 24 -9.33 0.66 28.64
CA GLU A 24 -8.16 0.70 29.53
C GLU A 24 -7.48 -0.62 29.91
N LYS A 25 -6.27 -0.81 29.36
CA LYS A 25 -5.10 -1.31 30.09
C LYS A 25 -3.84 -0.79 29.40
N TYR A 26 -3.08 0.01 30.14
CA TYR A 26 -1.81 0.59 29.75
C TYR A 26 -0.78 -0.50 29.40
N SER A 27 -0.21 -0.39 28.22
CA SER A 27 1.24 -0.39 28.08
C SER A 27 1.59 0.72 27.07
N PRO A 28 2.52 1.64 27.36
CA PRO A 28 3.06 2.51 26.34
C PRO A 28 3.60 1.61 25.22
N PRO A 29 3.37 1.90 23.92
CA PRO A 29 4.21 1.28 22.90
C PRO A 29 5.62 1.76 23.23
N GLU A 30 6.47 0.81 23.60
CA GLU A 30 7.90 1.01 23.76
C GLU A 30 8.38 1.91 22.63
N THR A 31 9.11 2.96 22.99
CA THR A 31 9.60 4.01 22.11
C THR A 31 10.68 3.45 21.17
N VAL A 32 10.31 2.57 20.25
CA VAL A 32 11.11 2.22 19.08
C VAL A 32 10.99 3.34 18.06
N THR A 33 11.79 4.38 18.30
CA THR A 33 12.28 5.41 17.38
C THR A 33 11.50 5.56 16.07
N PRO A 34 10.62 6.58 15.92
CA PRO A 34 9.91 6.84 14.67
C PRO A 34 10.83 7.03 13.46
N GLN A 35 12.07 7.47 13.67
CA GLN A 35 13.06 7.62 12.60
C GLN A 35 13.41 6.33 11.87
N ARG A 36 13.52 5.20 12.59
CA ARG A 36 13.91 3.94 11.94
C ARG A 36 12.82 3.44 11.00
N HIS A 37 11.55 3.56 11.40
CA HIS A 37 10.40 3.23 10.55
C HIS A 37 10.37 4.13 9.30
N GLN A 38 10.57 5.44 9.46
CA GLN A 38 10.62 6.37 8.33
C GLN A 38 11.71 6.01 7.31
N MET A 39 12.91 5.65 7.78
CA MET A 39 14.00 5.25 6.88
C MET A 39 13.67 3.96 6.10
N PHE A 40 12.97 3.00 6.72
CA PHE A 40 12.54 1.78 6.02
C PHE A 40 11.43 2.07 5.01
N ASP A 41 10.47 2.94 5.35
CA ASP A 41 9.41 3.36 4.44
C ASP A 41 10.01 4.07 3.21
N ASP A 42 11.00 4.95 3.41
CA ASP A 42 11.72 5.63 2.34
C ASP A 42 12.50 4.65 1.45
N LEU A 43 13.13 3.63 2.05
CA LEU A 43 13.85 2.60 1.30
C LEU A 43 12.89 1.74 0.47
N HIS A 44 11.79 1.27 1.07
CA HIS A 44 10.75 0.52 0.37
C HIS A 44 10.16 1.34 -0.78
N ALA A 45 9.82 2.62 -0.56
CA ALA A 45 9.30 3.50 -1.59
C ALA A 45 10.26 3.62 -2.78
N ARG A 46 11.56 3.75 -2.52
CA ARG A 46 12.60 3.80 -3.57
C ARG A 46 12.69 2.50 -4.35
N ILE A 47 12.66 1.35 -3.67
CA ILE A 47 12.68 0.03 -4.31
C ILE A 47 11.42 -0.15 -5.17
N THR A 48 10.24 0.17 -4.65
CA THR A 48 8.96 0.08 -5.39
C THR A 48 8.98 0.92 -6.66
N VAL A 49 9.43 2.18 -6.57
CA VAL A 49 9.54 3.05 -7.75
C VAL A 49 10.51 2.47 -8.77
N ARG A 50 11.66 1.93 -8.33
CA ARG A 50 12.64 1.37 -9.25
C ARG A 50 12.15 0.08 -9.92
N ALA A 51 11.49 -0.81 -9.17
CA ALA A 51 10.88 -2.02 -9.71
C ALA A 51 9.83 -1.71 -10.77
N TYR A 52 9.02 -0.66 -10.55
CA TYR A 52 8.05 -0.18 -11.55
C TYR A 52 8.72 0.28 -12.84
N TYR A 53 9.86 0.99 -12.76
CA TYR A 53 10.62 1.37 -13.94
C TYR A 53 11.20 0.17 -14.68
N LEU A 54 11.73 -0.84 -13.97
CA LEU A 54 12.21 -2.07 -14.59
C LEU A 54 11.09 -2.81 -15.34
N TYR A 55 9.90 -2.93 -14.71
CA TYR A 55 8.72 -3.48 -15.37
C TYR A 55 8.35 -2.71 -16.65
N MET A 56 8.41 -1.38 -16.62
CA MET A 56 8.18 -0.54 -17.79
C MET A 56 9.24 -0.74 -18.88
N GLU A 57 10.53 -0.76 -18.52
CA GLU A 57 11.66 -0.97 -19.43
C GLU A 57 11.58 -2.33 -20.14
N ARG A 58 11.07 -3.37 -19.46
CA ARG A 58 10.82 -4.71 -20.03
C ARG A 58 9.58 -4.78 -20.92
N GLY A 59 8.87 -3.67 -21.10
CA GLY A 59 7.67 -3.60 -21.93
C GLY A 59 6.42 -4.13 -21.23
N ARG A 60 6.32 -3.94 -19.90
CA ARG A 60 5.16 -4.34 -19.09
C ARG A 60 4.88 -5.84 -19.14
N ARG A 61 5.94 -6.63 -19.17
CA ARG A 61 5.85 -8.09 -19.24
C ARG A 61 5.33 -8.64 -17.92
N GLU A 62 4.21 -9.34 -17.99
CA GLU A 62 3.66 -10.07 -16.85
C GLU A 62 4.58 -11.22 -16.42
N GLY A 63 4.60 -11.51 -15.11
CA GLY A 63 5.40 -12.59 -14.54
C GLY A 63 6.88 -12.27 -14.25
N CYS A 64 7.31 -11.02 -14.40
CA CYS A 64 8.66 -10.55 -14.02
C CYS A 64 8.66 -9.67 -12.76
N ALA A 65 7.52 -9.53 -12.08
CA ALA A 65 7.38 -8.57 -10.98
C ALA A 65 8.30 -8.86 -9.79
N GLU A 66 8.56 -10.14 -9.51
CA GLU A 66 9.46 -10.56 -8.43
C GLU A 66 10.91 -10.28 -8.80
N GLU A 67 11.32 -10.61 -10.02
CA GLU A 67 12.65 -10.33 -10.53
C GLU A 67 12.94 -8.82 -10.59
N ASP A 68 11.97 -8.03 -11.05
CA ASP A 68 12.07 -6.57 -11.10
C ASP A 68 12.21 -5.97 -9.69
N TRP A 69 11.53 -6.55 -8.69
CA TRP A 69 11.70 -6.15 -7.30
C TRP A 69 13.09 -6.49 -6.76
N LEU A 70 13.59 -7.70 -7.02
CA LEU A 70 14.92 -8.14 -6.56
C LEU A 70 16.05 -7.36 -7.23
N ASP A 71 15.92 -7.05 -8.52
CA ASP A 71 16.86 -6.21 -9.25
C ASP A 71 16.87 -4.78 -8.67
N ALA A 72 15.68 -4.21 -8.42
CA ALA A 72 15.55 -2.90 -7.79
C ALA A 72 16.15 -2.86 -6.37
N GLU A 73 15.90 -3.89 -5.56
CA GLU A 73 16.48 -4.01 -4.21
C GLU A 73 18.01 -4.00 -4.27
N ARG A 74 18.60 -4.86 -5.11
CA ARG A 74 20.07 -4.91 -5.30
C ARG A 74 20.64 -3.56 -5.72
N GLU A 75 20.01 -2.89 -6.69
CA GLU A 75 20.48 -1.60 -7.20
C GLU A 75 20.44 -0.52 -6.10
N ILE A 76 19.33 -0.42 -5.36
CA ILE A 76 19.13 0.59 -4.33
C ILE A 76 20.03 0.33 -3.11
N LEU A 77 20.19 -0.93 -2.70
CA LEU A 77 21.08 -1.29 -1.59
C LEU A 77 22.55 -1.02 -1.94
N ASN A 78 23.01 -1.44 -3.12
CA ASN A 78 24.39 -1.18 -3.56
C ASN A 78 24.71 0.32 -3.63
N ARG A 79 23.73 1.15 -4.02
CA ARG A 79 23.90 2.61 -4.04
C ARG A 79 23.87 3.24 -2.65
N THR A 80 23.07 2.71 -1.73
CA THR A 80 22.86 3.29 -0.40
C THR A 80 23.94 2.84 0.59
N PHE A 81 24.44 1.62 0.44
CA PHE A 81 25.48 1.01 1.28
C PHE A 81 26.58 0.44 0.37
N PRO A 82 27.45 1.30 -0.18
CA PRO A 82 28.59 0.84 -0.95
C PRO A 82 29.54 0.03 -0.03
N VAL A 83 29.96 -1.14 -0.51
CA VAL A 83 30.96 -2.01 0.14
C VAL A 83 32.37 -1.43 -0.04
#